data_AF-A0A538GAL6-F1
#
_entry.id   AF-A0A538GAL6-F1
#
_cell.length_a   1.000
_cell.length_b   1.000
_cell.length_c   1.000
_cell.angle_alpha   90.00
_cell.angle_beta   90.00
_cell.angle_gamma   90.00
#
_symmetry.space_group_name_H-M   'P 1'
#
loop_
_entity.id
_entity.type
_entity.pdbx_description
1 polymer ?
#
loop_
_entity_poly.entity_id
_entity_poly.type
_entity_poly.pdbx_seq_one_letter_code
_entity_poly.pdbx_strand_id
1 'polypeptide(L)'
;MRRRLEAGAALPPQPYKPEPVGRSRLSPGAVSGTPWWLDEAPRLEPEPPLEGELDVDVAIVGGGYTGLWTALSVRELEPSARVAVLETGLCGEGPSGRNGGFLHGYWPLLARARRTFGDDGALAVAQAASAIVPAVRDFVERRSLDVWLREAPMLEVSAAQVQDEAVAAAVAAAGELGVEEEAIPLGRDELARRCA
;
A
#
# COMPACT_ATOMS: atom_id res chain seq x y z
N MET A 1 -29.27 -27.38 5.64
CA MET A 1 -28.39 -28.54 5.89
C MET A 1 -27.04 -28.02 6.39
N ARG A 2 -26.88 -27.83 7.70
CA ARG A 2 -25.64 -27.27 8.30
C ARG A 2 -24.61 -28.40 8.44
N ARG A 3 -23.50 -28.35 7.72
CA ARG A 3 -22.37 -29.27 7.92
C ARG A 3 -21.51 -28.73 9.06
N ARG A 4 -21.37 -29.50 10.15
CA ARG A 4 -20.30 -29.31 11.13
C ARG A 4 -18.98 -29.71 10.46
N LEU A 5 -18.01 -28.80 10.46
CA LEU A 5 -16.61 -29.15 10.22
C LEU A 5 -16.05 -29.66 11.55
N GLU A 6 -15.64 -30.92 11.60
CA GLU A 6 -14.87 -31.44 12.72
C GLU A 6 -13.43 -30.97 12.58
N ALA A 7 -12.91 -30.34 13.64
CA ALA A 7 -11.52 -29.89 13.70
C ALA A 7 -10.61 -31.12 13.70
N GLY A 8 -9.88 -31.34 12.60
CA GLY A 8 -8.74 -32.26 12.59
C GLY A 8 -7.73 -31.81 13.64
N ALA A 9 -7.18 -32.75 14.40
CA ALA A 9 -6.24 -32.48 15.48
C ALA A 9 -5.13 -31.52 15.02
N ALA A 10 -5.06 -30.35 15.66
CA ALA A 10 -4.02 -29.38 15.40
C ALA A 10 -2.66 -30.01 15.69
N LEU A 11 -1.76 -29.99 14.71
CA LEU A 11 -0.36 -30.32 14.94
C LEU A 11 0.18 -29.33 16.01
N PRO A 12 0.97 -29.81 16.99
CA PRO A 12 1.56 -28.91 17.98
C PRO A 12 2.42 -27.86 17.25
N PRO A 13 2.37 -26.58 17.66
CA PRO A 13 3.16 -25.54 17.03
C PRO A 13 4.64 -25.90 17.14
N GLN A 14 5.26 -26.17 15.99
CA GLN A 14 6.71 -26.31 15.91
C GLN A 14 7.30 -24.90 16.05
N PRO A 15 8.21 -24.65 17.00
CA PRO A 15 8.85 -23.35 17.13
C PRO A 15 9.65 -23.07 15.86
N TYR A 16 9.21 -22.07 15.10
CA TYR A 16 9.97 -21.53 13.98
C TYR A 16 11.30 -20.98 14.52
N LYS A 17 12.40 -21.66 14.19
CA LYS A 17 13.76 -21.16 14.41
C LYS A 17 14.30 -20.66 13.07
N PRO A 18 14.26 -19.35 12.77
CA PRO A 18 14.93 -18.84 11.59
C PRO A 18 16.43 -19.07 11.73
N GLU A 19 17.05 -19.71 10.74
CA GLU A 19 18.51 -19.67 10.64
C GLU A 19 18.95 -18.21 10.42
N PRO A 20 20.01 -17.74 11.11
CA PRO A 20 20.48 -16.38 10.96
C PRO A 20 21.11 -16.21 9.57
N VAL A 21 20.30 -15.78 8.60
CA VAL A 21 20.80 -15.20 7.36
C VAL A 21 21.63 -13.99 7.75
N GLY A 22 22.93 -14.01 7.44
CA GLY A 22 23.87 -12.96 7.79
C GLY A 22 23.37 -11.59 7.35
N ARG A 23 22.74 -10.85 8.27
CA ARG A 23 22.36 -9.46 8.06
C ARG A 23 23.63 -8.62 8.17
N SER A 24 24.07 -8.08 7.04
CA SER A 24 24.80 -6.81 7.05
C SER A 24 24.03 -5.85 7.96
N ARG A 25 24.58 -5.53 9.13
CA ARG A 25 24.06 -4.48 10.01
C ARG A 25 24.43 -3.13 9.40
N LEU A 26 23.83 -2.82 8.26
CA LEU A 26 23.35 -1.46 8.08
C LEU A 26 22.17 -1.37 9.04
N SER A 27 22.43 -0.98 10.29
CA SER A 27 21.37 -0.33 11.05
C SER A 27 20.99 0.87 10.19
N PRO A 28 19.79 0.95 9.59
CA PRO A 28 19.31 2.25 9.16
C PRO A 28 19.38 3.05 10.46
N GLY A 29 20.28 4.04 10.52
CA GLY A 29 20.29 4.96 11.65
C GLY A 29 18.84 5.35 11.84
N ALA A 30 18.29 5.08 13.04
CA ALA A 30 16.90 5.38 13.31
C ALA A 30 16.67 6.79 12.78
N VAL A 31 15.80 6.92 11.77
CA VAL A 31 15.40 8.24 11.30
C VAL A 31 14.65 8.83 12.48
N SER A 32 15.42 9.51 13.33
CA SER A 32 15.00 10.07 14.60
C SER A 32 14.25 11.34 14.26
N GLY A 33 12.98 11.17 13.92
CA GLY A 33 12.09 12.24 13.56
C GLY A 33 10.68 11.71 13.37
N THR A 34 9.74 12.40 14.02
CA THR A 34 8.33 12.40 13.63
C THR A 34 8.24 12.99 12.22
N PRO A 35 7.54 12.34 11.26
CA PRO A 35 7.31 12.95 9.96
C PRO A 35 6.64 14.32 10.11
N TRP A 36 7.10 15.31 9.36
CA TRP A 36 6.64 16.71 9.50
C TRP A 36 5.13 16.86 9.32
N TRP A 37 4.49 16.02 8.49
CA TRP A 37 3.05 16.07 8.26
C TRP A 37 2.23 15.61 9.48
N LEU A 38 2.84 14.95 10.47
CA LEU A 38 2.15 14.63 11.72
C LEU A 38 2.08 15.84 12.67
N ASP A 39 2.88 16.89 12.45
CA ASP A 39 2.77 18.13 13.24
C ASP A 39 1.46 18.88 12.94
N GLU A 40 0.92 18.72 11.73
CA GLU A 40 -0.36 19.28 11.28
C GLU A 40 -1.54 18.32 11.52
N ALA A 41 -1.27 17.06 11.84
CA ALA A 41 -2.30 16.08 12.13
C ALA A 41 -2.87 16.26 13.55
N PRO A 42 -4.14 15.90 13.79
CA PRO A 42 -4.66 15.79 15.14
C PRO A 42 -3.77 14.87 15.99
N ARG A 43 -3.41 15.33 17.19
CA ARG A 43 -2.68 14.49 18.15
C ARG A 43 -3.56 13.32 18.55
N LEU A 44 -3.04 12.12 18.37
CA LEU A 44 -3.67 10.89 18.82
C LEU A 44 -3.08 10.51 20.18
N GLU A 45 -3.95 10.31 21.15
CA GLU A 45 -3.57 9.64 22.40
C GLU A 45 -3.75 8.13 22.23
N PRO A 46 -2.88 7.31 22.84
CA PRO A 46 -3.03 5.87 22.77
C PRO A 46 -4.31 5.44 23.48
N GLU A 47 -5.04 4.53 22.84
CA GLU A 47 -6.13 3.82 23.50
C GLU A 47 -5.58 2.93 24.62
N PRO A 48 -6.35 2.66 25.69
CA PRO A 48 -5.95 1.73 26.73
C PRO A 48 -5.58 0.36 26.16
N PRO A 49 -4.56 -0.32 26.70
CA PRO A 49 -4.25 -1.69 26.32
C PRO A 49 -5.48 -2.58 26.48
N LEU A 50 -5.65 -3.54 25.57
CA LEU A 50 -6.68 -4.55 25.73
C LEU A 50 -6.38 -5.42 26.96
N GLU A 51 -7.26 -5.37 27.94
CA GLU A 51 -7.27 -6.27 29.09
C GLU A 51 -8.35 -7.33 28.93
N GLY A 52 -7.98 -8.61 29.04
CA GLY A 52 -8.93 -9.72 28.97
C GLY A 52 -9.37 -10.09 27.56
N GLU A 53 -10.63 -10.49 27.41
CA GLU A 53 -11.19 -11.01 26.17
C GLU A 53 -12.25 -10.04 25.60
N LEU A 54 -12.23 -9.86 24.29
CA LEU A 54 -13.28 -9.15 23.54
C LEU A 54 -14.08 -10.16 22.73
N ASP A 55 -15.39 -10.10 22.87
CA ASP A 55 -16.31 -10.79 21.96
C ASP A 55 -16.66 -9.84 20.81
N VAL A 56 -16.18 -10.17 19.60
CA VAL A 56 -16.32 -9.37 18.37
C VAL A 56 -16.57 -10.28 17.18
N ASP A 57 -17.19 -9.73 16.14
CA ASP A 57 -17.46 -10.46 14.90
C ASP A 57 -16.22 -10.47 14.00
N VAL A 58 -15.43 -9.40 14.04
CA VAL A 58 -14.17 -9.26 13.29
C VAL A 58 -13.09 -8.65 14.18
N ALA A 59 -11.97 -9.35 14.33
CA ALA A 59 -10.75 -8.85 14.94
C ALA A 59 -9.68 -8.58 13.86
N ILE A 60 -9.12 -7.38 13.86
CA ILE A 60 -8.11 -6.90 12.90
C ILE A 60 -6.82 -6.62 13.67
N VAL A 61 -5.70 -7.18 13.22
CA VAL A 61 -4.38 -6.95 13.82
C VAL A 61 -3.58 -6.00 12.92
N GLY A 62 -3.28 -4.81 13.43
CA GLY A 62 -2.55 -3.73 12.77
C GLY A 62 -3.43 -2.52 12.45
N GLY A 63 -3.07 -1.36 12.99
CA GLY A 63 -3.73 -0.05 12.81
C GLY A 63 -3.16 0.77 11.65
N GLY A 64 -2.64 0.11 10.60
CA GLY A 64 -2.20 0.78 9.36
C GLY A 64 -3.34 0.97 8.35
N TYR A 65 -3.03 1.49 7.16
CA TYR A 65 -4.03 1.72 6.11
C TYR A 65 -4.87 0.48 5.80
N THR A 66 -4.23 -0.68 5.60
CA THR A 66 -4.96 -1.93 5.29
C THR A 66 -5.92 -2.31 6.41
N GLY A 67 -5.48 -2.24 7.68
CA GLY A 67 -6.33 -2.61 8.81
C GLY A 67 -7.49 -1.65 9.02
N LEU A 68 -7.22 -0.34 8.98
CA LEU A 68 -8.25 0.69 9.11
C LEU A 68 -9.23 0.68 7.94
N TRP A 69 -8.75 0.51 6.71
CA TRP A 69 -9.61 0.40 5.53
C TRP A 69 -10.47 -0.87 5.56
N THR A 70 -9.92 -1.97 6.08
CA THR A 70 -10.69 -3.20 6.33
C THR A 70 -11.80 -2.95 7.35
N ALA A 71 -11.50 -2.28 8.47
CA ALA A 71 -12.49 -1.95 9.49
C ALA A 71 -13.63 -1.09 8.93
N LEU A 72 -13.29 -0.06 8.15
CA LEU A 72 -14.25 0.79 7.45
C LEU A 72 -15.12 -0.02 6.49
N SER A 73 -14.50 -0.88 5.65
CA SER A 73 -15.21 -1.70 4.68
C SER A 73 -16.18 -2.68 5.34
N VAL A 74 -15.77 -3.31 6.45
CA VAL A 74 -16.64 -4.19 7.24
C VAL A 74 -17.85 -3.41 7.77
N ARG A 75 -17.62 -2.22 8.34
CA ARG A 75 -18.70 -1.38 8.87
C ARG A 75 -19.63 -0.81 7.79
N GLU A 76 -19.14 -0.59 6.57
CA GLU A 76 -19.97 -0.20 5.43
C GLU A 76 -20.85 -1.35 4.93
N LEU A 77 -20.32 -2.59 4.91
CA LEU A 77 -21.05 -3.78 4.46
C LEU A 77 -22.02 -4.32 5.52
N GLU A 78 -21.63 -4.29 6.79
CA GLU A 78 -22.43 -4.73 7.94
C GLU A 78 -22.33 -3.70 9.07
N PRO A 79 -23.23 -2.69 9.09
CA PRO A 79 -23.18 -1.61 10.06
C PRO A 79 -23.26 -2.05 11.53
N SER A 80 -23.86 -3.23 11.78
CA SER A 80 -24.03 -3.81 13.11
C SER A 80 -22.84 -4.64 13.60
N ALA A 81 -21.85 -4.91 12.73
CA ALA A 81 -20.69 -5.71 13.09
C ALA A 81 -19.88 -5.06 14.21
N ARG A 82 -19.55 -5.85 15.23
CA ARG A 82 -18.57 -5.51 16.26
C ARG A 82 -17.18 -5.75 15.69
N VAL A 83 -16.44 -4.68 15.46
CA VAL A 83 -15.10 -4.73 14.88
C VAL A 83 -14.10 -4.21 15.91
N ALA A 84 -13.04 -4.99 16.18
CA ALA A 84 -11.89 -4.55 16.97
C ALA A 84 -10.65 -4.41 16.08
N VAL A 85 -9.92 -3.31 16.23
CA VAL A 85 -8.59 -3.10 15.65
C VAL A 85 -7.58 -3.11 16.78
N LEU A 86 -6.60 -4.01 16.72
CA LEU A 86 -5.54 -4.16 17.69
C LEU A 86 -4.25 -3.61 17.10
N GLU A 87 -3.70 -2.57 17.71
CA GLU A 87 -2.43 -1.94 17.33
C GLU A 87 -1.52 -1.88 18.57
N THR A 88 -0.22 -2.11 18.38
CA THR A 88 0.75 -2.10 19.47
C THR A 88 1.17 -0.68 19.88
N GLY A 89 1.02 0.30 18.99
CA GLY A 89 1.26 1.72 19.24
C GLY A 89 0.03 2.58 18.89
N LEU A 90 0.24 3.75 18.29
CA LEU A 90 -0.84 4.53 17.70
C LEU A 90 -1.16 4.03 16.29
N CYS A 91 -2.45 4.05 15.94
CA CYS A 91 -2.86 3.79 14.57
C CYS A 91 -2.14 4.75 13.61
N GLY A 92 -1.52 4.19 12.58
CA GLY A 92 -0.73 4.94 11.60
C GLY A 92 0.76 5.12 11.94
N GLU A 93 1.27 4.77 13.12
CA GLU A 93 2.70 4.99 13.45
C GLU A 93 3.69 4.19 12.62
N GLY A 94 3.23 3.10 12.01
CA GLY A 94 4.03 2.25 11.12
C GLY A 94 4.29 2.88 9.73
N PRO A 95 4.61 2.04 8.74
CA PRO A 95 4.85 2.50 7.36
C PRO A 95 3.70 3.34 6.79
N SER A 96 2.45 3.06 7.18
CA SER A 96 1.28 3.79 6.69
C SER A 96 1.24 5.28 7.07
N GLY A 97 1.76 5.71 8.23
CA GLY A 97 1.85 7.15 8.54
C GLY A 97 3.21 7.76 8.22
N ARG A 98 4.16 6.96 7.73
CA ARG A 98 5.53 7.38 7.40
C ARG A 98 5.84 7.34 5.90
N ASN A 99 4.81 7.14 5.06
CA ASN A 99 4.95 7.07 3.61
C ASN A 99 4.91 8.46 2.95
N GLY A 100 5.39 8.57 1.71
CA GLY A 100 5.46 9.84 0.96
C GLY A 100 4.15 10.32 0.32
N GLY A 101 3.02 9.68 0.60
CA GLY A 101 1.69 10.08 0.12
C GLY A 101 1.37 9.71 -1.33
N PHE A 102 2.24 8.96 -2.01
CA PHE A 102 2.02 8.57 -3.40
C PHE A 102 0.93 7.50 -3.54
N LEU A 103 -0.06 7.80 -4.38
CA LEU A 103 -1.07 6.86 -4.84
C LEU A 103 -0.83 6.63 -6.33
N HIS A 104 -0.51 5.40 -6.72
CA HIS A 104 -0.30 5.09 -8.14
C HIS A 104 -0.59 3.62 -8.43
N GLY A 105 -0.94 3.33 -9.68
CA GLY A 105 -0.94 1.97 -10.20
C GLY A 105 0.50 1.45 -10.34
N TYR A 106 0.66 0.13 -10.44
CA TYR A 106 1.98 -0.48 -10.61
C TYR A 106 2.52 -0.43 -12.06
N TRP A 107 2.01 0.48 -12.89
CA TRP A 107 2.48 0.68 -14.28
C TRP A 107 3.98 0.94 -14.42
N PRO A 108 4.65 1.78 -13.58
CA PRO A 108 6.11 1.95 -13.65
C PRO A 108 6.88 0.67 -13.36
N LEU A 109 6.24 -0.31 -12.71
CA LEU A 109 6.84 -1.60 -12.39
C LEU A 109 6.45 -2.69 -13.40
N LEU A 110 5.71 -2.37 -14.47
CA LEU A 110 5.15 -3.36 -15.40
C LEU A 110 6.23 -4.30 -15.96
N ALA A 111 7.33 -3.75 -16.49
CA ALA A 111 8.46 -4.53 -17.02
C ALA A 111 9.08 -5.47 -15.96
N ARG A 112 9.07 -5.07 -14.68
CA ARG A 112 9.54 -5.90 -13.56
C ARG A 112 8.50 -6.94 -13.13
N ALA A 113 7.24 -6.56 -13.08
CA ALA A 113 6.13 -7.42 -12.72
C ALA A 113 5.99 -8.59 -13.71
N ARG A 114 6.20 -8.36 -15.01
CA ARG A 114 6.22 -9.40 -16.05
C ARG A 114 7.18 -10.54 -15.73
N ARG A 115 8.37 -10.23 -15.20
CA ARG A 115 9.38 -11.25 -14.84
C ARG A 115 8.94 -12.16 -13.70
N THR A 116 8.07 -11.69 -12.82
CA THR A 116 7.59 -12.42 -11.65
C THR A 116 6.25 -13.12 -11.91
N PHE A 117 5.34 -12.44 -12.61
CA PHE A 117 3.94 -12.83 -12.70
C PHE A 117 3.49 -13.21 -14.12
N GLY A 118 4.38 -13.09 -15.12
CA GLY A 118 4.00 -13.17 -16.53
C GLY A 118 3.18 -11.95 -16.98
N ASP A 119 2.82 -11.93 -18.25
CA ASP A 119 2.14 -10.78 -18.88
C ASP A 119 0.75 -10.53 -18.25
N ASP A 120 -0.11 -11.55 -18.21
CA ASP A 120 -1.45 -11.44 -17.62
C ASP A 120 -1.41 -11.03 -16.14
N GLY A 121 -0.49 -11.61 -15.37
CA GLY A 121 -0.35 -11.29 -13.95
C GLY A 121 0.18 -9.87 -13.71
N ALA A 122 1.07 -9.39 -14.56
CA ALA A 122 1.57 -8.03 -14.48
C ALA A 122 0.46 -7.01 -14.78
N LEU A 123 -0.35 -7.25 -15.81
CA LEU A 123 -1.52 -6.43 -16.13
C LEU A 123 -2.54 -6.45 -14.99
N ALA A 124 -2.87 -7.63 -14.47
CA ALA A 124 -3.84 -7.76 -13.37
C ALA A 124 -3.41 -6.98 -12.12
N VAL A 125 -2.13 -7.04 -11.75
CA VAL A 125 -1.59 -6.28 -10.61
C VAL A 125 -1.63 -4.78 -10.86
N ALA A 126 -1.22 -4.33 -12.05
CA ALA A 126 -1.22 -2.91 -12.38
C ALA A 126 -2.64 -2.34 -12.39
N GLN A 127 -3.59 -3.03 -13.04
CA GLN A 127 -5.00 -2.64 -13.10
C GLN A 127 -5.67 -2.62 -11.72
N ALA A 128 -5.44 -3.66 -10.91
CA ALA A 128 -5.98 -3.71 -9.55
C ALA A 128 -5.43 -2.56 -8.69
N ALA A 129 -4.13 -2.24 -8.82
CA ALA A 129 -3.54 -1.12 -8.11
C ALA A 129 -4.08 0.23 -8.58
N SER A 130 -4.34 0.42 -9.88
CA SER A 130 -4.88 1.67 -10.44
C SER A 130 -6.25 2.04 -9.88
N ALA A 131 -7.02 1.07 -9.37
CA ALA A 131 -8.29 1.34 -8.69
C ALA A 131 -8.14 2.16 -7.41
N ILE A 132 -6.94 2.28 -6.83
CA ILE A 132 -6.72 3.03 -5.58
C ILE A 132 -7.02 4.52 -5.73
N VAL A 133 -6.67 5.11 -6.87
CA VAL A 133 -6.79 6.55 -7.10
C VAL A 133 -8.27 6.99 -7.10
N PRO A 134 -9.15 6.42 -7.95
CA PRO A 134 -10.57 6.77 -7.90
C PRO A 134 -11.22 6.38 -6.58
N ALA A 135 -10.83 5.26 -5.96
CA ALA A 135 -11.39 4.84 -4.67
C ALA A 135 -11.09 5.84 -3.53
N VAL A 136 -9.87 6.37 -3.47
CA VAL A 136 -9.50 7.39 -2.49
C VAL A 136 -10.17 8.73 -2.80
N ARG A 137 -10.22 9.15 -4.07
CA ARG A 137 -10.94 10.36 -4.49
C ARG A 137 -12.39 10.32 -4.01
N ASP A 138 -13.10 9.26 -4.36
CA ASP A 138 -14.48 9.03 -3.99
C ASP A 138 -14.68 9.01 -2.45
N PHE A 139 -13.75 8.37 -1.73
CA PHE A 139 -13.81 8.31 -0.27
C PHE A 139 -13.68 9.70 0.37
N VAL A 140 -12.76 10.52 -0.12
CA VAL A 140 -12.53 11.90 0.34
C VAL A 140 -13.74 12.76 0.04
N GLU A 141 -14.26 12.70 -1.19
CA GLU A 141 -15.40 13.51 -1.64
C GLU A 141 -16.69 13.17 -0.87
N ARG A 142 -17.04 11.88 -0.73
CA ARG A 142 -18.27 11.46 -0.03
C ARG A 142 -18.32 11.85 1.44
N ARG A 143 -17.15 12.05 2.06
CA ARG A 143 -17.02 12.33 3.50
C ARG A 143 -16.59 13.77 3.78
N SER A 144 -16.40 14.58 2.74
CA SER A 144 -15.92 15.97 2.85
C SER A 144 -14.66 16.06 3.71
N LEU A 145 -13.70 15.15 3.49
CA LEU A 145 -12.46 15.12 4.26
C LEU A 145 -11.49 16.19 3.77
N ASP A 146 -10.83 16.87 4.69
CA ASP A 146 -9.73 17.79 4.39
C ASP A 146 -8.46 16.98 4.11
N VAL A 147 -8.30 16.59 2.84
CA VAL A 147 -7.14 15.85 2.34
C VAL A 147 -6.59 16.60 1.14
N TRP A 148 -5.27 16.81 1.12
CA TRP A 148 -4.58 17.49 0.02
C TRP A 148 -4.32 16.54 -1.16
N LEU A 149 -5.37 15.87 -1.64
CA LEU A 149 -5.30 14.97 -2.79
C LEU A 149 -4.97 15.80 -4.05
N ARG A 150 -3.86 15.48 -4.69
CA ARG A 150 -3.47 16.04 -5.99
C ARG A 150 -3.26 14.92 -6.98
N GLU A 151 -4.04 14.96 -8.04
CA GLU A 151 -3.94 13.98 -9.11
C GLU A 151 -3.14 14.55 -10.27
N ALA A 152 -2.04 13.89 -10.56
CA ALA A 152 -1.15 14.23 -11.66
C ALA A 152 -0.51 12.94 -12.19
N PRO A 153 -0.06 12.93 -13.45
CA PRO A 153 0.74 11.83 -13.97
C PRO A 153 2.00 11.62 -13.15
N MET A 154 2.44 10.37 -13.04
CA MET A 154 3.78 10.06 -12.53
C MET A 154 4.81 10.23 -13.65
N LEU A 155 5.94 10.86 -13.33
CA LEU A 155 7.08 10.98 -14.24
C LEU A 155 8.18 10.02 -13.79
N GLU A 156 8.56 9.09 -14.65
CA GLU A 156 9.79 8.32 -14.53
C GLU A 156 10.86 8.97 -15.40
N VAL A 157 11.94 9.45 -14.77
CA VAL A 157 12.95 10.27 -15.44
C VAL A 157 14.32 9.60 -15.33
N SER A 158 14.99 9.47 -16.48
CA SER A 158 16.41 9.14 -16.51
C SER A 158 17.23 10.41 -16.27
N ALA A 159 17.94 10.47 -15.15
CA ALA A 159 18.88 11.54 -14.80
C ALA A 159 20.34 11.16 -15.11
N ALA A 160 20.61 9.90 -15.45
CA ALA A 160 21.92 9.37 -15.81
C ALA A 160 21.77 8.22 -16.79
N GLN A 161 22.74 8.06 -17.69
CA GLN A 161 22.70 7.06 -18.78
C GLN A 161 22.40 5.63 -18.30
N VAL A 162 22.83 5.27 -17.08
CA VAL A 162 22.55 3.95 -16.47
C VAL A 162 21.05 3.69 -16.23
N GLN A 163 20.21 4.73 -16.23
CA GLN A 163 18.77 4.65 -16.01
C GLN A 163 17.98 4.60 -17.33
N ASP A 164 18.61 4.90 -18.47
CA ASP A 164 17.93 4.96 -19.78
C ASP A 164 17.26 3.62 -20.13
N GLU A 165 17.95 2.51 -19.84
CA GLU A 165 17.44 1.16 -20.13
C GLU A 165 16.17 0.85 -19.33
N ALA A 166 16.08 1.31 -18.08
CA ALA A 166 14.90 1.06 -17.24
C ALA A 166 13.67 1.79 -17.80
N VAL A 167 13.83 3.06 -18.18
CA VAL A 167 12.76 3.86 -18.80
C VAL A 167 12.35 3.27 -20.14
N ALA A 168 13.32 2.88 -20.98
CA ALA A 168 13.05 2.27 -22.27
C ALA A 168 12.31 0.92 -22.11
N ALA A 169 12.70 0.10 -21.14
CA ALA A 169 12.05 -1.17 -20.85
C ALA A 169 10.61 -0.98 -20.35
N ALA A 170 10.34 0.06 -19.56
CA ALA A 170 8.98 0.38 -19.11
C ALA A 170 8.07 0.73 -20.30
N VAL A 171 8.52 1.61 -21.20
CA VAL A 171 7.79 1.99 -22.42
C VAL A 171 7.58 0.79 -23.35
N ALA A 172 8.63 0.00 -23.59
CA ALA A 172 8.54 -1.19 -24.42
C ALA A 172 7.55 -2.22 -23.85
N ALA A 173 7.57 -2.45 -22.53
CA ALA A 173 6.65 -3.38 -21.90
C ALA A 173 5.19 -2.95 -22.02
N ALA A 174 4.91 -1.64 -21.95
CA ALA A 174 3.57 -1.13 -22.16
C ALA A 174 3.11 -1.35 -23.61
N GLY A 175 3.97 -1.10 -24.60
CA GLY A 175 3.68 -1.35 -26.01
C GLY A 175 3.48 -2.82 -26.37
N GLU A 176 4.31 -3.71 -25.83
CA GLU A 176 4.16 -5.15 -26.05
C GLU A 176 2.85 -5.72 -25.49
N LEU A 177 2.30 -5.08 -24.45
CA LEU A 177 1.08 -5.50 -23.77
C LEU A 177 -0.16 -4.72 -24.20
N GLY A 178 -0.04 -3.78 -25.15
CA GLY A 178 -1.16 -2.99 -25.68
C GLY A 178 -1.77 -2.02 -24.65
N VAL A 179 -0.94 -1.45 -23.79
CA VAL A 179 -1.29 -0.44 -22.77
C VAL A 179 -0.37 0.79 -22.89
N GLU A 180 -0.08 1.21 -24.11
CA GLU A 180 0.82 2.33 -24.41
C GLU A 180 0.42 3.65 -23.74
N GLU A 181 -0.87 3.84 -23.47
CA GLU A 181 -1.41 5.01 -22.78
C GLU A 181 -0.92 5.13 -21.33
N GLU A 182 -0.49 4.03 -20.72
CA GLU A 182 0.02 3.99 -19.35
C GLU A 182 1.52 4.31 -19.25
N ALA A 183 2.24 4.36 -20.38
CA ALA A 183 3.67 4.69 -20.44
C ALA A 183 4.02 5.51 -21.69
N ILE A 184 3.72 6.80 -21.64
CA ILE A 184 3.95 7.74 -22.74
C ILE A 184 5.41 8.22 -22.72
N PRO A 185 6.24 7.92 -23.75
CA PRO A 185 7.60 8.42 -23.81
C PRO A 185 7.62 9.94 -24.01
N LEU A 186 8.46 10.63 -23.23
CA LEU A 186 8.59 12.09 -23.30
C LEU A 186 10.02 12.48 -23.73
N GLY A 187 10.11 13.37 -24.70
CA GLY A 187 11.36 14.04 -25.04
C GLY A 187 11.74 15.12 -24.01
N ARG A 188 13.00 15.56 -24.04
CA ARG A 188 13.55 16.59 -23.13
C ARG A 188 12.68 17.84 -23.03
N ASP A 189 12.26 18.40 -24.17
CA ASP A 189 11.49 19.65 -24.19
C ASP A 189 10.08 19.49 -23.61
N GLU A 190 9.47 18.32 -23.83
CA GLU A 190 8.16 18.00 -23.27
C GLU A 190 8.24 17.78 -21.76
N LEU A 191 9.28 17.08 -21.29
CA LEU A 191 9.57 16.93 -19.87
C LEU A 191 9.78 18.30 -19.21
N ALA A 192 10.60 19.17 -19.81
CA ALA A 192 10.87 20.50 -19.29
C ALA A 192 9.59 21.34 -19.15
N ARG A 193 8.66 21.26 -20.10
CA ARG A 193 7.36 21.96 -20.02
C ARG A 193 6.48 21.45 -18.88
N ARG A 194 6.58 20.18 -18.48
CA ARG A 194 5.80 19.60 -17.39
C ARG A 194 6.37 19.88 -16.01
N CYS A 195 7.66 20.23 -15.94
CA CYS A 195 8.34 20.55 -14.69
C CYS A 195 8.45 22.06 -14.41
N ALA A 196 8.07 22.91 -15.36
CA ALA A 196 8.06 24.37 -15.24
C ALA A 196 6.79 24.87 -14.54
#